data_AF-A0A2R6X9R0-F1
#
_entry.id   AF-A0A2R6X9R0-F1
#
_cell.length_a   1.000
_cell.length_b   1.000
_cell.length_c   1.000
_cell.angle_alpha   90.00
_cell.angle_beta   90.00
_cell.angle_gamma   90.00
#
_symmetry.space_group_name_H-M   'P 1'
#
loop_
_entity.id
_entity.type
_entity.pdbx_description
1 polymer ?
#
loop_
_entity_poly.entity_id
_entity_poly.type
_entity_poly.pdbx_seq_one_letter_code
_entity_poly.pdbx_strand_id
1 'polypeptide(L)'
;MLPRSTPFQPKQCSEFGLEIISHDKNGNPTVRCKFYAFEGRDKVKIVEGGTRKRKSRGDIKYFTKSFMPLNYRSHLQGQHKESWEAYQQMSNSAREACLQGKINIANTL
;
A
#
# COMPACT_ATOMS: atom_id res chain seq x y z
N MET A 1 -14.89 5.60 -27.47
CA MET A 1 -14.75 6.33 -26.19
C MET A 1 -13.29 6.29 -25.79
N LEU A 2 -12.61 7.43 -25.60
CA LEU A 2 -11.25 7.40 -25.05
C LEU A 2 -11.31 6.86 -23.61
N PRO A 3 -10.40 5.96 -23.21
CA PRO A 3 -10.33 5.51 -21.83
C PRO A 3 -10.11 6.75 -20.95
N ARG A 4 -11.02 6.98 -19.99
CA ARG A 4 -10.91 8.09 -19.04
C ARG A 4 -9.66 7.87 -18.19
N SER A 5 -8.55 8.45 -18.60
CA SER A 5 -7.34 8.44 -17.81
C SER A 5 -7.48 9.46 -16.69
N THR A 6 -7.81 9.00 -15.48
CA THR A 6 -7.74 9.85 -14.29
C THR A 6 -6.30 10.30 -14.07
N PRO A 7 -6.03 11.62 -14.02
CA PRO A 7 -4.71 12.12 -13.67
C PRO A 7 -4.38 11.76 -12.23
N PHE A 8 -3.09 11.64 -11.93
CA PHE A 8 -2.64 11.40 -10.57
C PHE A 8 -2.95 12.62 -9.69
N GLN A 9 -3.50 12.38 -8.50
CA GLN A 9 -3.73 13.43 -7.51
C GLN A 9 -2.87 13.16 -6.27
N PRO A 10 -1.98 14.09 -5.86
CA PRO A 10 -1.11 13.89 -4.70
C PRO A 10 -1.88 13.60 -3.40
N LYS A 11 -3.10 14.15 -3.26
CA LYS A 11 -4.00 13.89 -2.13
C LYS A 11 -4.31 12.39 -1.95
N GLN A 12 -4.31 11.62 -3.04
CA GLN A 12 -4.55 10.17 -3.01
C GLN A 12 -3.44 9.40 -2.30
N CYS A 13 -2.21 9.96 -2.22
CA CYS A 13 -1.15 9.34 -1.44
C CYS A 13 -1.49 9.27 0.05
N SER A 14 -1.93 10.39 0.62
CA SER A 14 -2.33 10.47 2.02
C SER A 14 -3.64 9.75 2.29
N GLU A 15 -4.56 9.69 1.31
CA GLU A 15 -5.85 9.01 1.48
C GLU A 15 -5.71 7.48 1.43
N PHE A 16 -4.90 6.95 0.51
CA PHE A 16 -4.79 5.51 0.24
C PHE A 16 -3.47 4.89 0.70
N GLY A 17 -2.64 5.61 1.45
CA GLY A 17 -1.37 5.09 1.93
C GLY A 17 -0.38 4.76 0.80
N LEU A 18 -0.28 5.62 -0.21
CA LEU A 18 0.61 5.45 -1.37
C LEU A 18 1.85 6.33 -1.27
N GLU A 19 2.92 5.90 -1.93
CA GLU A 19 4.19 6.63 -1.98
C GLU A 19 4.68 6.73 -3.42
N ILE A 20 5.03 7.93 -3.87
CA ILE A 20 5.64 8.16 -5.17
C ILE A 20 7.12 7.77 -5.07
N ILE A 21 7.56 6.86 -5.93
CA ILE A 21 8.93 6.34 -5.95
C ILE A 21 9.74 6.80 -7.15
N SER A 22 9.08 7.08 -8.26
CA SER A 22 9.74 7.57 -9.46
C SER A 22 8.74 8.29 -10.36
N HIS A 23 9.24 8.96 -11.39
CA HIS A 23 8.43 9.50 -12.47
C HIS A 23 8.84 8.79 -13.76
N ASP A 24 7.86 8.45 -14.58
CA ASP A 24 8.07 7.93 -15.93
C ASP A 24 8.58 9.05 -16.86
N LYS A 25 9.09 8.69 -18.03
CA LYS A 25 9.56 9.60 -19.09
C LYS A 25 8.52 10.64 -19.49
N ASN A 26 7.24 10.29 -19.30
CA ASN A 26 6.10 11.16 -19.62
C ASN A 26 5.67 12.04 -18.42
N GLY A 27 6.46 12.10 -17.35
CA GLY A 27 6.17 12.87 -16.13
C GLY A 27 5.11 12.26 -15.22
N ASN A 28 4.63 11.05 -15.51
CA ASN A 28 3.64 10.37 -14.68
C ASN A 28 4.31 9.70 -13.47
N PRO A 29 3.82 9.90 -12.24
CA PRO A 29 4.41 9.27 -11.06
C PRO A 29 4.14 7.77 -11.03
N THR A 30 5.16 6.98 -10.71
CA THR A 30 4.97 5.59 -10.29
C THR A 30 4.77 5.59 -8.78
N VAL A 31 3.65 5.03 -8.33
CA VAL A 31 3.32 4.95 -6.91
C VAL A 31 3.34 3.51 -6.42
N ARG A 32 3.82 3.29 -5.21
CA ARG A 32 3.77 1.98 -4.54
C ARG A 32 2.83 2.02 -3.35
N CYS A 33 2.25 0.86 -3.04
CA CYS A 33 1.51 0.66 -1.79
C CYS A 33 2.49 0.62 -0.60
N LYS A 34 2.29 1.48 0.41
CA LYS A 34 3.16 1.51 1.59
C LYS A 34 2.72 0.51 2.68
N PHE A 35 1.52 -0.04 2.59
CA PHE A 35 1.04 -1.09 3.50
C PHE A 35 1.91 -2.36 3.48
N TYR A 36 2.44 -2.76 2.33
CA TYR A 36 3.45 -3.83 2.25
C TYR A 36 4.73 -3.55 3.06
N ALA A 37 5.08 -2.28 3.27
CA ALA A 37 6.24 -1.92 4.09
C ALA A 37 5.92 -2.00 5.59
N PHE A 38 4.68 -1.68 5.99
CA PHE A 38 4.24 -1.72 7.40
C PHE A 38 3.90 -3.12 7.90
N GLU A 39 3.23 -3.93 7.06
CA GLU A 39 2.84 -5.28 7.45
C GLU A 39 4.03 -6.24 7.53
N GLY A 40 5.19 -5.83 7.01
CA GLY A 40 6.43 -6.57 7.11
C GLY A 40 6.40 -7.90 6.35
N ARG A 41 7.55 -8.23 5.78
CA ARG A 41 7.83 -9.46 5.02
C ARG A 41 7.86 -10.72 5.91
N ASP A 42 7.19 -10.70 7.07
CA ASP A 42 7.39 -11.60 8.20
C ASP A 42 6.14 -12.37 8.62
N LYS A 43 5.13 -12.51 7.75
CA LYS A 43 4.19 -13.63 7.88
C LYS A 43 4.85 -14.92 7.37
N VAL A 44 5.97 -15.33 7.98
CA VAL A 44 6.37 -16.74 7.98
C VAL A 44 5.47 -17.42 8.99
N LYS A 45 4.32 -17.93 8.55
CA LYS A 45 3.66 -19.00 9.31
C LYS A 45 4.63 -20.19 9.28
N ILE A 46 5.41 -20.36 10.34
CA ILE A 46 6.11 -21.61 10.61
C ILE A 46 4.99 -22.63 10.85
N VAL A 47 4.63 -23.39 9.81
CA VAL A 47 3.83 -24.59 10.02
C VAL A 47 4.76 -25.57 10.73
N GLU A 48 4.52 -25.79 12.02
CA GLU A 48 5.17 -26.88 12.77
C GLU A 48 4.93 -28.19 12.01
N GLY A 49 6.00 -28.74 11.43
CA GLY A 49 5.97 -30.00 10.67
C GLY A 49 6.38 -29.92 9.19
N GLY A 50 6.56 -28.74 8.59
CA GLY A 50 6.95 -28.61 7.18
C GLY A 50 8.44 -28.25 6.97
N THR A 51 9.24 -29.15 6.39
CA THR A 51 10.66 -28.92 6.05
C THR A 51 10.92 -27.80 5.03
N ARG A 52 9.89 -27.18 4.44
CA ARG A 52 10.00 -26.06 3.49
C ARG A 52 9.55 -24.74 4.11
N LYS A 53 10.52 -23.94 4.55
CA LYS A 53 10.36 -22.51 4.85
C LYS A 53 10.19 -21.73 3.53
N ARG A 54 8.95 -21.39 3.13
CA ARG A 54 8.73 -20.36 2.10
C ARG A 54 8.53 -19.01 2.78
N LYS A 55 9.42 -18.05 2.54
CA LYS A 55 9.13 -16.64 2.79
C LYS A 55 7.96 -16.26 1.89
N SER A 56 6.85 -15.84 2.49
CA SER A 56 5.79 -15.13 1.78
C SER A 56 6.41 -13.84 1.24
N ARG A 57 6.83 -13.84 -0.03
CA ARG A 57 7.22 -12.62 -0.73
C ARG A 57 5.92 -11.91 -1.09
N GLY A 58 5.48 -11.00 -0.23
CA GLY A 58 4.51 -10.00 -0.65
C GLY A 58 5.18 -9.13 -1.70
N ASP A 59 4.87 -9.36 -2.98
CA ASP A 59 5.33 -8.48 -4.03
C ASP A 59 4.70 -7.10 -3.82
N ILE A 60 5.55 -6.08 -3.70
CA ILE A 60 5.11 -4.70 -3.54
C ILE A 60 4.30 -4.33 -4.78
N LYS A 61 3.03 -3.99 -4.58
CA LYS A 61 2.21 -3.52 -5.69
C LYS A 61 2.61 -2.10 -6.08
N TYR A 62 3.02 -1.98 -7.35
CA TYR A 62 3.23 -0.71 -8.03
C TYR A 62 2.00 -0.37 -8.87
N PHE A 63 1.62 0.89 -8.86
CA PHE A 63 0.58 1.46 -9.71
C PHE A 63 1.21 2.46 -10.66
N THR A 64 0.98 2.21 -11.94
CA THR A 64 1.22 3.14 -13.04
C THR A 64 -0.14 3.57 -13.60
N LYS A 65 -0.14 4.53 -14.54
CA LYS A 65 -1.35 4.99 -15.23
C LYS A 65 -2.23 3.81 -15.65
N SER A 66 -3.54 3.75 -15.33
CA SER A 66 -4.42 4.81 -14.79
C SER A 66 -4.56 4.85 -13.26
N PHE A 67 -4.51 6.06 -12.69
CA PHE A 67 -4.61 6.36 -11.25
C PHE A 67 -6.05 6.41 -10.74
N MET A 68 -6.87 5.41 -11.08
CA MET A 68 -8.26 5.36 -10.64
C MET A 68 -8.35 4.96 -9.15
N PRO A 69 -9.07 5.71 -8.31
CA PRO A 69 -9.25 5.37 -6.88
C PRO A 69 -9.80 3.96 -6.64
N LEU A 70 -10.61 3.44 -7.58
CA LEU A 70 -11.16 2.09 -7.51
C LEU A 70 -10.05 1.01 -7.47
N ASN A 71 -8.96 1.21 -8.22
CA ASN A 71 -7.84 0.27 -8.27
C ASN A 71 -7.13 0.20 -6.92
N TYR A 72 -6.95 1.35 -6.26
CA TYR A 72 -6.34 1.40 -4.92
C TYR A 72 -7.25 0.73 -3.90
N ARG A 73 -8.54 1.07 -3.88
CA ARG A 73 -9.51 0.48 -2.94
C ARG A 73 -9.59 -1.04 -3.08
N SER A 74 -9.70 -1.54 -4.31
CA SER A 74 -9.75 -2.97 -4.58
C SER A 74 -8.49 -3.68 -4.09
N HIS A 75 -7.31 -3.10 -4.32
CA HIS A 75 -6.05 -3.65 -3.82
C HIS A 75 -5.97 -3.65 -2.30
N LEU A 76 -6.29 -2.53 -1.65
CA LEU A 76 -6.25 -2.38 -0.19
C LEU A 76 -7.22 -3.33 0.51
N GLN A 77 -8.45 -3.45 0.02
CA GLN A 77 -9.44 -4.38 0.55
C GLN A 77 -9.06 -5.85 0.34
N GLY A 78 -8.36 -6.17 -0.76
CA GLY A 78 -7.95 -7.54 -1.08
C GLY A 78 -6.71 -8.00 -0.32
N GLN A 79 -5.67 -7.16 -0.24
CA GLN A 79 -4.35 -7.53 0.28
C GLN A 79 -4.06 -6.99 1.69
N HIS A 80 -4.66 -5.86 2.06
CA HIS A 80 -4.35 -5.14 3.30
C HIS A 80 -5.62 -4.84 4.10
N LYS A 81 -6.60 -5.74 4.10
CA LYS A 81 -7.93 -5.47 4.68
C LYS A 81 -7.85 -4.94 6.12
N GLU A 82 -7.11 -5.65 6.98
CA GLU A 82 -6.95 -5.32 8.40
C GLU A 82 -6.23 -3.98 8.59
N SER A 83 -5.08 -3.78 7.93
CA SER A 83 -4.33 -2.53 8.02
C SER A 83 -5.08 -1.34 7.41
N TRP A 84 -5.88 -1.57 6.36
CA TRP A 84 -6.72 -0.55 5.73
C TRP A 84 -7.90 -0.14 6.62
N GLU A 85 -8.51 -1.07 7.34
CA GLU A 85 -9.54 -0.77 8.34
C GLU A 85 -8.95 0.02 9.51
N ALA A 86 -7.79 -0.40 10.04
CA ALA A 86 -7.07 0.33 11.08
C ALA A 86 -6.68 1.75 10.61
N TYR A 87 -6.15 1.87 9.39
CA TYR A 87 -5.78 3.16 8.79
C TYR A 87 -6.99 4.09 8.63
N GLN A 88 -8.16 3.57 8.27
CA GLN A 88 -9.39 4.35 8.21
C GLN A 88 -9.84 4.86 9.58
N GLN A 89 -9.55 4.15 10.67
CA GLN A 89 -9.86 4.62 12.02
C GLN A 89 -8.82 5.60 12.58
N MET A 90 -7.61 5.63 12.02
CA MET A 90 -6.57 6.59 12.39
C MET A 90 -6.94 8.03 11.98
N SER A 91 -6.51 8.99 12.80
CA SER A 91 -6.58 10.41 12.47
C SER A 91 -5.67 10.75 11.28
N ASN A 92 -5.95 11.84 10.57
CA ASN A 92 -5.15 12.26 9.41
C ASN A 92 -3.67 12.45 9.78
N SER A 93 -3.36 12.97 10.97
CA SER A 93 -1.99 13.13 11.45
C SER A 93 -1.28 11.78 11.69
N ALA A 94 -1.98 10.80 12.25
CA ALA A 94 -1.44 9.44 12.43
C ALA A 94 -1.21 8.73 11.09
N ARG A 95 -2.12 8.92 10.12
CA ARG A 95 -1.99 8.40 8.76
C ARG A 95 -0.77 8.96 8.03
N GLU A 96 -0.53 10.27 8.14
CA GLU A 96 0.65 10.93 7.58
C GLU A 96 1.96 10.48 8.26
N ALA A 97 1.93 10.30 9.59
CA ALA A 97 3.08 9.79 10.34
C ALA A 97 3.42 8.33 9.97
N CYS A 98 2.40 7.48 9.79
CA CYS A 98 2.59 6.15 9.23
C CYS A 98 3.23 6.26 7.85
N LEU A 99 2.67 7.09 6.97
CA LEU A 99 3.22 7.31 5.62
C LEU A 99 4.63 7.89 5.59
N GLN A 100 5.11 8.58 6.61
CA GLN A 100 6.51 9.02 6.69
C GLN A 100 7.46 7.94 7.21
N GLY A 101 6.95 6.75 7.55
CA GLY A 101 7.72 5.68 8.17
C GLY A 101 8.07 5.96 9.64
N LYS A 102 7.42 6.96 10.26
CA LYS A 102 7.65 7.34 11.66
C LYS A 102 6.90 6.43 12.63
N ILE A 103 5.83 5.78 12.17
CA ILE A 103 4.99 4.90 12.97
C ILE A 103 4.71 3.63 12.16
N ASN A 104 4.80 2.48 12.83
CA ASN A 104 4.43 1.18 12.27
C ASN A 104 3.02 0.83 12.72
N ILE A 105 2.14 0.48 11.77
CA ILE A 105 0.74 0.10 12.07
C ILE A 105 0.68 -1.14 12.99
N ALA A 106 1.72 -1.99 12.93
CA ALA A 106 1.87 -3.20 13.73
C ALA A 106 2.01 -2.95 15.26
N ASN A 107 2.34 -1.75 15.72
CA ASN A 107 2.50 -1.45 17.16
C ASN A 107 1.20 -1.00 17.84
N THR A 108 0.05 -1.38 17.28
CA THR A 108 -1.26 -1.04 17.83
C THR A 108 -2.03 -2.28 18.29
N LEU A 109 -1.33 -3.21 18.95
CA LEU A 109 -1.93 -4.26 19.78
C LEU A 109 -1.04 -4.53 20.99
#